data_AF-A0A0D6M0N4-F1
#
_entry.id   AF-A0A0D6M0N4-F1
#
_cell.length_a   1.000
_cell.length_b   1.000
_cell.length_c   1.000
_cell.angle_alpha   90.00
_cell.angle_beta   90.00
_cell.angle_gamma   90.00
#
_symmetry.space_group_name_H-M   'P 1'
#
loop_
_entity.id
_entity.type
_entity.pdbx_description
1 polymer ?
#
loop_
_entity_poly.entity_id
_entity_poly.type
_entity_poly.pdbx_seq_one_letter_code
_entity_poly.pdbx_strand_id
1 'polypeptide(L)'
;MIAREVRGEVSENGPDANHPVIRTLYDHLDEVTVVAFHPREQILVSGSTDKTVKLFDFSKTAVKRAMKTLSEVFPVRALSFHPGGEFLLVTTDHPTIRLYNVETAQCFVCSAPGDQHKDVVMDVNYSDNARLYVTGSKDGDVKVWDGISNRCVETFSRAHDGAAICSAKFTRNGKYILTSGMDSIVKLWELSTNRCLIAYTGAGATGRQEFPVKATFNHNEDYVLFPDEKSGSLCSWDARNSDRKRLLALGNSLF
;
A
#
# COMPACT_ATOMS: atom_id res chain seq x y z
N MET A 1 -3.61 -59.59 25.54
CA MET A 1 -4.74 -59.03 24.77
C MET A 1 -4.60 -57.53 24.86
N ILE A 2 -4.44 -56.88 23.70
CA ILE A 2 -3.84 -55.56 23.54
C ILE A 2 -4.88 -54.47 23.83
N ALA A 3 -4.43 -53.41 24.51
CA ALA A 3 -5.19 -52.21 24.81
C ALA A 3 -5.73 -51.53 23.54
N ARG A 4 -6.99 -51.08 23.58
CA ARG A 4 -7.60 -50.26 22.54
C ARG A 4 -7.62 -48.82 23.02
N GLU A 5 -6.63 -48.07 22.59
CA GLU A 5 -6.51 -46.62 22.78
C GLU A 5 -7.60 -45.93 21.95
N VAL A 6 -8.42 -45.12 22.61
CA VAL A 6 -9.33 -44.17 21.96
C VAL A 6 -8.45 -43.04 21.44
N ARG A 7 -8.28 -42.95 20.12
CA ARG A 7 -7.65 -41.78 19.49
C ARG A 7 -8.60 -40.60 19.66
N GLY A 8 -8.26 -39.71 20.58
CA GLY A 8 -8.86 -38.38 20.65
C GLY A 8 -8.53 -37.61 19.39
N GLU A 9 -9.54 -37.00 18.79
CA GLU A 9 -9.39 -35.96 17.80
C GLU A 9 -8.59 -34.81 18.44
N VAL A 10 -7.39 -34.56 17.94
CA VAL A 10 -6.63 -33.36 18.28
C VAL A 10 -7.33 -32.20 17.59
N SER A 11 -7.99 -31.33 18.36
CA SER A 11 -8.50 -30.08 17.80
C SER A 11 -7.31 -29.21 17.40
N GLU A 12 -7.09 -29.04 16.09
CA GLU A 12 -6.06 -28.13 15.54
C GLU A 12 -6.28 -26.64 15.88
N ASN A 13 -7.36 -26.33 16.58
CA ASN A 13 -7.72 -24.98 16.97
C ASN A 13 -7.32 -24.76 18.43
N GLY A 14 -6.23 -24.02 18.63
CA GLY A 14 -5.86 -23.50 19.95
C GLY A 14 -6.98 -22.65 20.57
N PRO A 15 -6.88 -22.33 21.88
CA PRO A 15 -7.96 -21.67 22.65
C PRO A 15 -8.42 -20.31 22.11
N ASP A 16 -7.69 -19.71 21.17
CA ASP A 16 -7.99 -18.40 20.56
C ASP A 16 -8.72 -18.48 19.21
N ALA A 17 -9.03 -19.68 18.68
CA ALA A 17 -9.69 -19.82 17.37
C ALA A 17 -11.10 -19.21 17.31
N ASN A 18 -11.71 -18.91 18.46
CA ASN A 18 -13.04 -18.29 18.56
C ASN A 18 -13.02 -16.75 18.63
N HIS A 19 -11.85 -16.10 18.63
CA HIS A 19 -11.76 -14.64 18.66
C HIS A 19 -10.76 -14.13 17.60
N PRO A 20 -11.19 -13.94 16.33
CA PRO A 20 -10.29 -13.57 15.23
C PRO A 20 -9.58 -12.21 15.45
N VAL A 21 -10.13 -11.34 16.30
CA VAL A 21 -9.48 -10.09 16.73
C VAL A 21 -8.52 -10.40 17.87
N ILE A 22 -7.22 -10.49 17.55
CA ILE A 22 -6.18 -10.78 18.54
C ILE A 22 -5.62 -9.53 19.24
N ARG A 23 -5.81 -8.34 18.68
CA ARG A 23 -5.29 -7.07 19.21
C ARG A 23 -6.22 -5.90 18.86
N THR A 24 -6.32 -4.93 19.77
CA THR A 24 -6.94 -3.62 19.49
C THR A 24 -6.08 -2.51 20.07
N LEU A 25 -5.68 -1.57 19.22
CA LEU A 25 -4.72 -0.50 19.53
C LEU A 25 -5.46 0.84 19.51
N TYR A 26 -5.31 1.66 20.56
CA TYR A 26 -6.08 2.89 20.76
C TYR A 26 -5.13 4.02 21.15
N ASP A 27 -4.56 4.69 20.14
CA ASP A 27 -3.58 5.75 20.42
C ASP A 27 -3.59 6.91 19.43
N HIS A 28 -4.31 6.79 18.31
CA HIS A 28 -4.60 7.89 17.39
C HIS A 28 -5.81 8.71 17.85
N LEU A 29 -5.81 10.00 17.53
CA LEU A 29 -6.89 10.93 17.86
C LEU A 29 -7.85 11.20 16.70
N ASP A 30 -7.52 10.69 15.51
CA ASP A 30 -8.28 10.87 14.28
C ASP A 30 -8.13 9.63 13.37
N GLU A 31 -8.72 9.66 12.18
CA GLU A 31 -8.74 8.56 11.20
C GLU A 31 -7.34 7.94 10.97
N VAL A 32 -7.24 6.62 11.10
CA VAL A 32 -6.05 5.86 10.68
C VAL A 32 -6.16 5.59 9.18
N THR A 33 -5.29 6.22 8.40
CA THR A 33 -5.34 6.18 6.93
C THR A 33 -4.53 5.05 6.33
N VAL A 34 -3.53 4.55 7.06
CA VAL A 34 -2.61 3.53 6.56
C VAL A 34 -2.01 2.73 7.71
N VAL A 35 -1.77 1.45 7.46
CA VAL A 35 -1.01 0.56 8.34
C VAL A 35 0.02 -0.23 7.56
N ALA A 36 1.15 -0.56 8.18
CA ALA A 36 2.20 -1.39 7.62
C ALA A 36 2.84 -2.26 8.71
N PHE A 37 3.04 -3.54 8.42
CA PHE A 37 3.81 -4.42 9.29
C PHE A 37 5.30 -4.24 9.03
N HIS A 38 6.08 -4.20 10.10
CA HIS A 38 7.52 -4.32 10.00
C HIS A 38 7.87 -5.71 9.42
N PRO A 39 8.87 -5.82 8.52
CA PRO A 39 9.10 -7.04 7.74
C PRO A 39 9.62 -8.24 8.55
N ARG A 40 10.10 -8.03 9.78
CA ARG A 40 10.76 -9.08 10.61
C ARG A 40 10.25 -9.14 12.04
N GLU A 41 10.20 -7.98 12.70
CA GLU A 41 9.72 -7.83 14.07
C GLU A 41 8.20 -7.72 14.18
N GLN A 42 7.65 -8.02 15.36
CA GLN A 42 6.22 -7.88 15.68
C GLN A 42 5.84 -6.41 15.93
N ILE A 43 6.11 -5.56 14.94
CA ILE A 43 5.79 -4.13 14.97
C ILE A 43 4.75 -3.83 13.90
N LEU A 44 3.65 -3.20 14.30
CA LEU A 44 2.69 -2.58 13.41
C LEU A 44 2.92 -1.08 13.43
N VAL A 45 2.95 -0.45 12.26
CA VAL A 45 3.01 1.00 12.14
C VAL A 45 1.73 1.51 11.53
N SER A 46 1.18 2.58 12.10
CA SER A 46 0.00 3.26 11.57
C SER A 46 0.27 4.73 11.33
N GLY A 47 -0.31 5.27 10.26
CA GLY A 47 -0.34 6.70 9.96
C GLY A 47 -1.76 7.22 10.03
N SER A 48 -1.93 8.48 10.42
CA SER A 48 -3.26 9.07 10.63
C SER A 48 -3.37 10.52 10.14
N THR A 49 -4.61 10.98 9.97
CA THR A 49 -4.94 12.39 9.77
C THR A 49 -4.63 13.27 10.99
N ASP A 50 -4.41 12.68 12.17
CA ASP A 50 -3.90 13.37 13.37
C ASP A 50 -2.43 13.80 13.25
N LYS A 51 -1.81 13.55 12.08
CA LYS A 51 -0.42 13.92 11.74
C LYS A 51 0.60 13.16 12.57
N THR A 52 0.28 11.94 12.97
CA THR A 52 1.23 11.05 13.64
C THR A 52 1.43 9.76 12.89
N VAL A 53 2.66 9.24 12.97
CA VAL A 53 2.98 7.85 12.65
C VAL A 53 3.32 7.15 13.94
N LYS A 54 2.63 6.06 14.26
CA LYS A 54 2.71 5.36 15.54
C LYS A 54 3.19 3.94 15.34
N LEU A 55 4.17 3.52 16.14
CA LEU A 55 4.76 2.20 16.11
C LEU A 55 4.29 1.42 17.33
N PHE A 56 3.76 0.22 17.11
CA PHE A 56 3.22 -0.65 18.14
C PHE A 56 3.93 -1.98 18.13
N ASP A 57 4.64 -2.31 19.20
CA ASP A 57 5.06 -3.69 19.46
C ASP A 57 3.84 -4.50 19.89
N PHE A 58 3.36 -5.40 19.04
CA PHE A 58 2.19 -6.22 19.31
C PHE A 58 2.53 -7.63 19.85
N SER A 59 3.81 -7.88 20.17
CA SER A 59 4.26 -9.14 20.77
C SER A 59 3.56 -9.44 22.10
N LYS A 60 3.15 -8.40 22.83
CA LYS A 60 2.39 -8.51 24.09
C LYS A 60 0.91 -8.20 23.85
N THR A 61 0.03 -9.01 24.45
CA THR A 61 -1.44 -8.91 24.31
C THR A 61 -2.02 -7.63 24.92
N ALA A 62 -1.35 -7.04 25.91
CA ALA A 62 -1.84 -5.87 26.66
C ALA A 62 -1.52 -4.51 26.02
N VAL A 63 -0.85 -4.48 24.86
CA VAL A 63 -0.43 -3.22 24.24
C VAL A 63 -1.64 -2.46 23.70
N LYS A 64 -1.76 -1.20 24.12
CA LYS A 64 -2.81 -0.29 23.67
C LYS A 64 -2.24 0.99 23.05
N ARG A 65 -1.01 1.37 23.41
CA ARG A 65 -0.35 2.62 23.01
C ARG A 65 0.91 2.36 22.22
N ALA A 66 1.31 3.33 21.41
CA ALA A 66 2.52 3.24 20.62
C ALA A 66 3.77 3.25 21.52
N MET A 67 4.77 2.43 21.18
CA MET A 67 6.09 2.50 21.80
C MET A 67 6.91 3.69 21.29
N LYS A 68 6.59 4.19 20.09
CA LYS A 68 7.21 5.36 19.48
C LYS A 68 6.18 6.11 18.62
N THR A 69 6.25 7.43 18.64
CA THR A 69 5.44 8.31 17.77
C THR A 69 6.38 9.22 16.98
N LEU A 70 6.18 9.29 15.67
CA LEU A 70 6.81 10.26 14.79
C LEU A 70 5.76 11.33 14.47
N SER A 71 6.11 12.60 14.68
CA SER A 71 5.20 13.72 14.43
C SER A 71 5.42 14.28 13.03
N GLU A 72 4.32 14.49 12.32
CA GLU A 72 4.24 15.11 11.01
C GLU A 72 3.56 16.47 11.07
N VAL A 73 3.73 17.26 10.02
CA VAL A 73 3.06 18.59 9.90
C VAL A 73 1.71 18.46 9.18
N PHE A 74 1.57 17.42 8.36
CA PHE A 74 0.44 17.17 7.48
C PHE A 74 -0.13 15.76 7.71
N PRO A 75 -1.42 15.53 7.41
CA PRO A 75 -2.03 14.20 7.46
C PRO A 75 -1.22 13.15 6.71
N VAL A 76 -1.02 11.98 7.32
CA VAL A 76 -0.28 10.86 6.71
C VAL A 76 -1.17 10.16 5.68
N ARG A 77 -0.59 9.76 4.54
CA ARG A 77 -1.32 9.13 3.42
C ARG A 77 -0.86 7.72 3.12
N ALA A 78 0.44 7.48 3.08
CA ALA A 78 0.98 6.15 2.87
C ALA A 78 2.28 5.92 3.63
N LEU A 79 2.56 4.64 3.86
CA LEU A 79 3.73 4.14 4.55
C LEU A 79 4.32 3.00 3.75
N SER A 80 5.65 2.92 3.68
CA SER A 80 6.33 1.75 3.13
C SER A 80 7.60 1.45 3.91
N PHE A 81 7.65 0.28 4.52
CA PHE A 81 8.87 -0.20 5.16
C PHE A 81 9.92 -0.54 4.12
N HIS A 82 11.15 -0.10 4.37
CA HIS A 82 12.31 -0.71 3.74
C HIS A 82 12.30 -2.22 4.06
N PRO A 83 12.55 -3.12 3.09
CA PRO A 83 12.58 -4.57 3.31
C PRO A 83 13.54 -5.05 4.44
N GLY A 84 14.56 -4.24 4.78
CA GLY A 84 15.41 -4.49 5.94
C GLY A 84 14.77 -4.17 7.30
N GLY A 85 13.78 -3.27 7.33
CA GLY A 85 13.04 -2.85 8.51
C GLY A 85 13.54 -1.57 9.19
N GLU A 86 14.76 -1.13 8.85
CA GLU A 86 15.44 -0.03 9.55
C GLU A 86 14.92 1.36 9.17
N PHE A 87 14.27 1.45 8.00
CA PHE A 87 13.74 2.70 7.46
C PHE A 87 12.29 2.58 7.05
N LEU A 88 11.59 3.72 7.12
CA LEU A 88 10.18 3.86 6.77
C LEU A 88 10.00 5.07 5.86
N LEU A 89 9.47 4.85 4.66
CA LEU A 89 8.96 5.93 3.82
C LEU A 89 7.60 6.37 4.35
N VAL A 90 7.41 7.69 4.43
CA VAL A 90 6.17 8.35 4.88
C VAL A 90 5.79 9.39 3.85
N THR A 91 4.54 9.34 3.38
CA THR A 91 3.95 10.40 2.58
C THR A 91 2.81 11.07 3.32
N THR A 92 2.57 12.34 2.99
CA THR A 92 1.56 13.16 3.66
C THR A 92 0.79 13.99 2.62
N ASP A 93 -0.10 14.87 3.07
CA ASP A 93 -0.67 15.93 2.20
C ASP A 93 0.37 16.95 1.71
N HIS A 94 1.64 16.84 2.11
CA HIS A 94 2.74 17.58 1.51
C HIS A 94 3.36 16.82 0.32
N PRO A 95 3.83 17.51 -0.74
CA PRO A 95 4.44 16.85 -1.90
C PRO A 95 5.79 16.16 -1.66
N THR A 96 6.34 16.27 -0.45
CA THR A 96 7.66 15.75 -0.09
C THR A 96 7.54 14.36 0.52
N ILE A 97 8.26 13.40 -0.05
CA ILE A 97 8.42 12.08 0.55
C ILE A 97 9.51 12.14 1.63
N ARG A 98 9.21 11.58 2.81
CA ARG A 98 10.12 11.52 3.95
C ARG A 98 10.58 10.10 4.19
N LEU A 99 11.85 9.94 4.51
CA LEU A 99 12.46 8.69 4.94
C LEU A 99 12.84 8.82 6.41
N TYR A 100 12.22 8.03 7.27
CA TYR A 100 12.54 7.99 8.69
C TYR A 100 13.45 6.80 9.00
N ASN A 101 14.49 7.05 9.77
CA ASN A 101 15.15 5.96 10.50
C ASN A 101 14.26 5.58 11.69
N VAL A 102 13.86 4.31 11.74
CA VAL A 102 12.88 3.80 12.72
C VAL A 102 13.41 3.87 14.15
N GLU A 103 14.72 3.68 14.33
CA GLU A 103 15.38 3.67 15.64
C GLU A 103 15.67 5.09 16.13
N THR A 104 16.27 5.94 15.30
CA THR A 104 16.68 7.29 15.73
C THR A 104 15.59 8.33 15.59
N ALA A 105 14.48 8.02 14.89
CA ALA A 105 13.43 8.95 14.51
C ALA A 105 13.93 10.15 13.66
N GLN A 106 15.15 10.06 13.11
CA GLN A 106 15.67 11.08 12.20
C GLN A 106 14.93 11.00 10.86
N CYS A 107 14.55 12.17 10.35
CA CYS A 107 13.90 12.34 9.07
C CYS A 107 14.91 12.80 8.02
N PHE A 108 14.86 12.17 6.85
CA PHE A 108 15.63 12.52 5.66
C PHE A 108 14.67 12.78 4.50
N VAL A 109 15.11 13.60 3.55
CA VAL A 109 14.38 13.91 2.31
C VAL A 109 15.38 13.92 1.15
N CYS A 110 14.88 13.79 -0.08
CA CYS A 110 15.71 13.92 -1.29
C CYS A 110 16.48 15.26 -1.26
N SER A 111 17.77 15.19 -1.60
CA SER A 111 18.67 16.35 -1.62
C SER A 111 18.42 17.31 -2.80
N ALA A 112 17.63 16.91 -3.80
CA ALA A 112 17.22 17.74 -4.92
C ALA A 112 15.72 18.08 -4.81
N PRO A 113 15.34 19.28 -4.35
CA PRO A 113 13.94 19.66 -4.17
C PRO A 113 13.08 19.53 -5.45
N GLY A 114 13.69 19.71 -6.63
CA GLY A 114 13.00 19.57 -7.92
C GLY A 114 12.58 18.14 -8.27
N ASP A 115 13.11 17.13 -7.57
CA ASP A 115 12.73 15.73 -7.78
C ASP A 115 11.34 15.42 -7.16
N GLN A 116 10.93 16.19 -6.15
CA GLN A 116 9.68 16.01 -5.40
C GLN A 116 8.44 16.15 -6.29
N HIS A 117 7.32 15.58 -5.83
CA HIS A 117 6.03 15.81 -6.46
C HIS A 117 5.59 17.27 -6.31
N LYS A 118 4.56 17.66 -7.06
CA LYS A 118 3.98 19.01 -7.05
C LYS A 118 2.66 19.10 -6.29
N ASP A 119 2.14 17.98 -5.83
CA ASP A 119 0.91 17.85 -5.06
C ASP A 119 0.99 16.65 -4.10
N VAL A 120 -0.08 16.36 -3.36
CA VAL A 120 -0.20 15.28 -2.38
C VAL A 120 0.29 13.94 -2.93
N VAL A 121 1.18 13.28 -2.20
CA VAL A 121 1.67 11.93 -2.54
C VAL A 121 0.78 10.89 -1.88
N MET A 122 -0.08 10.28 -2.69
CA MET A 122 -1.16 9.37 -2.26
C MET A 122 -0.66 7.97 -1.89
N ASP A 123 0.42 7.51 -2.51
CA ASP A 123 0.94 6.17 -2.29
C ASP A 123 2.47 6.12 -2.43
N VAL A 124 3.09 5.21 -1.68
CA VAL A 124 4.52 4.94 -1.74
C VAL A 124 4.77 3.46 -1.50
N ASN A 125 5.61 2.82 -2.32
CA ASN A 125 5.96 1.41 -2.15
C ASN A 125 7.42 1.14 -2.54
N TYR A 126 8.19 0.52 -1.65
CA TYR A 126 9.46 -0.10 -2.00
C TYR A 126 9.26 -1.28 -2.97
N SER A 127 10.25 -1.49 -3.82
CA SER A 127 10.46 -2.79 -4.48
C SER A 127 10.98 -3.82 -3.46
N ASP A 128 10.69 -5.11 -3.68
CA ASP A 128 11.08 -6.19 -2.77
C ASP A 128 12.59 -6.24 -2.45
N ASN A 129 13.43 -5.78 -3.39
CA ASN A 129 14.89 -5.74 -3.23
C ASN A 129 15.41 -4.39 -2.70
N ALA A 130 14.51 -3.46 -2.36
CA ALA A 130 14.78 -2.12 -1.85
C ALA A 130 15.59 -1.18 -2.77
N ARG A 131 15.98 -1.61 -3.98
CA ARG A 131 16.80 -0.80 -4.88
C ARG A 131 16.04 0.42 -5.39
N LEU A 132 14.72 0.27 -5.53
CA LEU A 132 13.83 1.33 -5.96
C LEU A 132 12.63 1.44 -5.03
N TYR A 133 12.02 2.62 -5.00
CA TYR A 133 10.64 2.80 -4.55
C TYR A 133 9.85 3.60 -5.59
N VAL A 134 8.52 3.47 -5.56
CA VAL A 134 7.61 4.14 -6.50
C VAL A 134 6.58 4.94 -5.72
N THR A 135 6.19 6.08 -6.26
CA THR A 135 5.17 6.97 -5.68
C THR A 135 4.13 7.37 -6.71
N GLY A 136 2.89 7.54 -6.25
CA GLY A 136 1.79 8.10 -7.02
C GLY A 136 1.23 9.33 -6.32
N SER A 137 0.90 10.37 -7.09
CA SER A 137 0.51 11.68 -6.56
C SER A 137 -0.70 12.29 -7.26
N LYS A 138 -1.33 13.26 -6.60
CA LYS A 138 -2.41 14.09 -7.15
C LYS A 138 -1.97 14.98 -8.32
N ASP A 139 -0.68 15.21 -8.49
CA ASP A 139 -0.13 15.90 -9.67
C ASP A 139 -0.26 15.10 -10.98
N GLY A 140 -0.72 13.84 -10.89
CA GLY A 140 -0.96 12.96 -12.03
C GLY A 140 0.29 12.23 -12.51
N ASP A 141 1.41 12.39 -11.81
CA ASP A 141 2.67 11.74 -12.13
C ASP A 141 2.90 10.51 -11.24
N VAL A 142 3.57 9.51 -11.81
CA VAL A 142 4.17 8.40 -11.08
C VAL A 142 5.68 8.60 -11.11
N LYS A 143 6.34 8.58 -9.95
CA LYS A 143 7.79 8.74 -9.87
C LYS A 143 8.44 7.48 -9.35
N VAL A 144 9.60 7.14 -9.92
CA VAL A 144 10.46 6.05 -9.48
C VAL A 144 11.73 6.66 -8.92
N TRP A 145 12.16 6.12 -7.79
CA TRP A 145 13.22 6.68 -6.98
C TRP A 145 14.27 5.62 -6.69
N ASP A 146 15.52 6.03 -6.68
CA ASP A 146 16.62 5.19 -6.22
C ASP A 146 16.57 5.06 -4.69
N GLY A 147 16.54 3.83 -4.19
CA GLY A 147 16.34 3.53 -2.77
C GLY A 147 17.52 3.89 -1.86
N ILE A 148 18.69 4.19 -2.43
CA ILE A 148 19.90 4.54 -1.68
C ILE A 148 20.11 6.06 -1.66
N SER A 149 20.15 6.67 -2.83
CA SER A 149 20.35 8.12 -2.99
C SER A 149 19.08 8.93 -2.72
N ASN A 150 17.90 8.29 -2.74
CA ASN A 150 16.58 8.93 -2.65
C ASN A 150 16.33 9.98 -3.75
N ARG A 151 17.04 9.87 -4.87
CA ARG A 151 16.84 10.72 -6.06
C ARG A 151 15.74 10.14 -6.94
N CYS A 152 14.96 11.00 -7.59
CA CYS A 152 14.02 10.59 -8.62
C CYS A 152 14.82 10.17 -9.85
N VAL A 153 14.68 8.91 -10.29
CA VAL A 153 15.36 8.37 -11.47
C VAL A 153 14.46 8.38 -12.70
N GLU A 154 13.15 8.19 -12.51
CA GLU A 154 12.18 8.17 -13.59
C GLU A 154 10.89 8.90 -13.20
N THR A 155 10.24 9.54 -14.18
CA THR A 155 8.91 10.14 -14.02
C THR A 155 8.02 9.74 -15.19
N PHE A 156 6.93 9.04 -14.90
CA PHE A 156 5.85 8.78 -15.84
C PHE A 156 4.87 9.96 -15.77
N SER A 157 5.13 10.99 -16.57
CA SER A 157 4.32 12.20 -16.54
C SER A 157 2.92 11.95 -17.08
N ARG A 158 1.91 12.51 -16.41
CA ARG A 158 0.50 12.34 -16.77
C ARG A 158 0.12 10.86 -16.99
N ALA A 159 0.57 9.98 -16.10
CA ALA A 159 0.42 8.53 -16.25
C ALA A 159 -1.05 8.12 -16.48
N HIS A 160 -1.98 8.82 -15.83
CA HIS A 160 -3.43 8.65 -16.00
C HIS A 160 -4.08 9.87 -16.67
N ASP A 161 -3.45 10.35 -17.75
CA ASP A 161 -3.90 11.50 -18.56
C ASP A 161 -4.04 12.82 -17.79
N GLY A 162 -3.38 12.90 -16.62
CA GLY A 162 -3.41 14.01 -15.68
C GLY A 162 -4.38 13.83 -14.51
N ALA A 163 -5.12 12.71 -14.45
CA ALA A 163 -5.88 12.33 -13.26
C ALA A 163 -4.93 11.95 -12.11
N ALA A 164 -5.37 12.22 -10.88
CA ALA A 164 -4.63 11.86 -9.68
C ALA A 164 -4.35 10.36 -9.62
N ILE A 165 -3.14 10.00 -9.19
CA ILE A 165 -2.72 8.61 -9.01
C ILE A 165 -3.12 8.15 -7.61
N CYS A 166 -3.87 7.06 -7.52
CA CYS A 166 -4.39 6.49 -6.28
C CYS A 166 -3.46 5.42 -5.69
N SER A 167 -2.79 4.65 -6.55
CA SER A 167 -1.79 3.66 -6.11
C SER A 167 -0.71 3.45 -7.15
N ALA A 168 0.48 3.07 -6.69
CA ALA A 168 1.59 2.66 -7.54
C ALA A 168 2.43 1.59 -6.83
N LYS A 169 2.70 0.47 -7.49
CA LYS A 169 3.48 -0.63 -6.90
C LYS A 169 4.26 -1.43 -7.94
N PHE A 170 5.40 -1.95 -7.56
CA PHE A 170 6.17 -2.87 -8.40
C PHE A 170 5.51 -4.24 -8.48
N THR A 171 5.72 -4.93 -9.60
CA THR A 171 5.65 -6.40 -9.64
C THR A 171 6.83 -7.01 -8.87
N ARG A 172 6.68 -8.24 -8.39
CA ARG A 172 7.70 -8.98 -7.61
C ARG A 172 9.06 -9.06 -8.30
N ASN A 173 9.07 -9.19 -9.62
CA ASN A 173 10.30 -9.22 -10.41
C ASN A 173 10.97 -7.84 -10.61
N GLY A 174 10.33 -6.76 -10.15
CA GLY A 174 10.81 -5.37 -10.25
C GLY A 174 10.78 -4.75 -11.66
N LYS A 175 10.25 -5.45 -12.67
CA LYS A 175 10.28 -4.99 -14.08
C LYS A 175 9.10 -4.12 -14.46
N TYR A 176 7.97 -4.26 -13.76
CA TYR A 176 6.75 -3.56 -14.08
C TYR A 176 6.22 -2.78 -12.88
N ILE A 177 5.41 -1.75 -13.16
CA ILE A 177 4.69 -0.97 -12.16
C ILE A 177 3.20 -1.04 -12.48
N LEU A 178 2.39 -1.43 -11.50
CA LEU A 178 0.94 -1.35 -11.58
C LEU A 178 0.49 -0.02 -10.95
N THR A 179 -0.33 0.75 -11.66
CA THR A 179 -0.84 2.03 -11.19
C THR A 179 -2.36 2.07 -11.32
N SER A 180 -3.05 2.75 -10.38
CA SER A 180 -4.46 3.11 -10.53
C SER A 180 -4.64 4.62 -10.41
N GLY A 181 -5.58 5.17 -11.16
CA GLY A 181 -5.89 6.60 -11.13
C GLY A 181 -7.36 6.87 -10.83
N MET A 182 -7.68 8.15 -10.57
CA MET A 182 -9.05 8.65 -10.46
C MET A 182 -9.81 8.64 -11.80
N ASP A 183 -9.15 8.26 -12.88
CA ASP A 183 -9.74 7.97 -14.19
C ASP A 183 -10.41 6.57 -14.24
N SER A 184 -10.42 5.81 -13.13
CA SER A 184 -10.94 4.45 -13.03
C SER A 184 -10.24 3.43 -13.93
N ILE A 185 -9.03 3.75 -14.40
CA ILE A 185 -8.20 2.85 -15.19
C ILE A 185 -7.09 2.33 -14.29
N VAL A 186 -6.74 1.06 -14.47
CA VAL A 186 -5.49 0.49 -13.95
C VAL A 186 -4.53 0.31 -15.11
N LYS A 187 -3.26 0.70 -14.96
CA LYS A 187 -2.24 0.59 -16.01
C LYS A 187 -1.06 -0.25 -15.51
N LEU A 188 -0.51 -1.08 -16.39
CA LEU A 188 0.75 -1.80 -16.18
C LEU A 188 1.83 -1.18 -17.06
N TRP A 189 2.89 -0.70 -16.43
CA TRP A 189 4.00 -0.02 -17.09
C TRP A 189 5.24 -0.89 -17.08
N GLU A 190 5.98 -0.90 -18.19
CA GLU A 190 7.32 -1.50 -18.25
C GLU A 190 8.37 -0.46 -17.91
N LEU A 191 9.16 -0.73 -16.87
CA LEU A 191 10.15 0.20 -16.35
C LEU A 191 11.30 0.46 -17.35
N SER A 192 11.73 -0.57 -18.09
CA SER A 192 12.86 -0.43 -19.01
C SER A 192 12.57 0.41 -20.25
N THR A 193 11.30 0.50 -20.66
CA THR A 193 10.89 1.22 -21.87
C THR A 193 10.06 2.46 -21.58
N ASN A 194 9.66 2.67 -20.32
CA ASN A 194 8.74 3.72 -19.88
C ASN A 194 7.41 3.73 -20.65
N ARG A 195 6.92 2.56 -21.05
CA ARG A 195 5.67 2.41 -21.81
C ARG A 195 4.58 1.74 -20.98
N CYS A 196 3.35 2.21 -21.18
CA CYS A 196 2.16 1.48 -20.73
C CYS A 196 1.98 0.25 -21.63
N LEU A 197 2.08 -0.94 -21.05
CA LEU A 197 1.89 -2.21 -21.75
C LEU A 197 0.40 -2.59 -21.81
N ILE A 198 -0.30 -2.44 -20.69
CA ILE A 198 -1.69 -2.90 -20.54
C ILE A 198 -2.47 -1.83 -19.80
N ALA A 199 -3.68 -1.53 -20.30
CA ALA A 199 -4.68 -0.74 -19.60
C ALA A 199 -5.87 -1.64 -19.27
N TYR A 200 -6.12 -1.89 -17.99
CA TYR A 200 -7.28 -2.62 -17.51
C TYR A 200 -8.44 -1.64 -17.35
N THR A 201 -9.48 -1.82 -18.17
CA THR A 201 -10.61 -0.91 -18.27
C THR A 201 -11.93 -1.61 -17.90
N GLY A 202 -13.00 -0.83 -17.78
CA GLY A 202 -14.35 -1.33 -17.53
C GLY A 202 -14.79 -1.30 -16.06
N ALA A 203 -13.94 -0.83 -15.14
CA ALA A 203 -14.38 -0.32 -13.85
C ALA A 203 -14.97 1.09 -14.01
N GLY A 204 -15.90 1.51 -13.14
CA GLY A 204 -16.43 2.88 -13.13
C GLY A 204 -17.36 3.23 -14.31
N ALA A 205 -18.07 2.25 -14.88
CA ALA A 205 -18.73 2.26 -16.21
C ALA A 205 -19.61 3.46 -16.62
N THR A 206 -19.84 4.47 -15.78
CA THR A 206 -20.63 5.67 -16.13
C THR A 206 -20.17 6.98 -15.48
N GLY A 207 -18.94 7.09 -14.96
CA GLY A 207 -18.45 8.37 -14.39
C GLY A 207 -17.09 8.30 -13.74
N ARG A 208 -16.53 9.46 -13.38
CA ARG A 208 -15.28 9.56 -12.64
C ARG A 208 -15.44 8.94 -11.26
N GLN A 209 -14.37 8.32 -10.78
CA GLN A 209 -14.24 7.82 -9.43
C GLN A 209 -14.38 8.96 -8.41
N GLU A 210 -15.09 8.75 -7.30
CA GLU A 210 -15.23 9.78 -6.25
C GLU A 210 -14.15 9.61 -5.18
N PHE A 211 -13.79 8.36 -4.84
CA PHE A 211 -12.83 8.06 -3.79
C PHE A 211 -11.57 7.35 -4.31
N PRO A 212 -10.37 7.64 -3.79
CA PRO A 212 -9.15 6.96 -4.23
C PRO A 212 -9.20 5.47 -3.88
N VAL A 213 -9.06 4.61 -4.90
CA VAL A 213 -9.04 3.15 -4.75
C VAL A 213 -7.73 2.59 -5.30
N LYS A 214 -7.15 1.63 -4.57
CA LYS A 214 -5.88 0.99 -4.92
C LYS A 214 -6.11 -0.26 -5.77
N ALA A 215 -5.34 -0.39 -6.84
CA ALA A 215 -5.24 -1.65 -7.58
C ALA A 215 -4.23 -2.58 -6.91
N THR A 216 -4.52 -3.88 -6.94
CA THR A 216 -3.56 -4.87 -6.45
C THR A 216 -3.46 -6.07 -7.38
N PHE A 217 -2.47 -6.90 -7.09
CA PHE A 217 -2.26 -8.20 -7.70
C PHE A 217 -2.71 -9.23 -6.67
N ASN A 218 -3.18 -10.38 -7.12
CA ASN A 218 -3.17 -11.55 -6.24
C ASN A 218 -1.73 -12.02 -5.96
N HIS A 219 -1.56 -12.98 -5.05
CA HIS A 219 -0.26 -13.38 -4.51
C HIS A 219 0.80 -13.85 -5.55
N ASN A 220 0.35 -14.36 -6.70
CA ASN A 220 1.21 -14.84 -7.79
C ASN A 220 1.22 -13.92 -9.02
N GLU A 221 0.56 -12.75 -8.95
CA GLU A 221 0.49 -11.75 -10.03
C GLU A 221 -0.17 -12.23 -11.33
N ASP A 222 -0.98 -13.28 -11.28
CA ASP A 222 -1.78 -13.71 -12.44
C ASP A 222 -3.03 -12.84 -12.64
N TYR A 223 -3.53 -12.19 -11.59
CA TYR A 223 -4.72 -11.34 -11.65
C TYR A 223 -4.47 -9.95 -11.10
N VAL A 224 -4.99 -8.95 -11.81
CA VAL A 224 -5.17 -7.59 -11.30
C VAL A 224 -6.56 -7.47 -10.70
N LEU A 225 -6.65 -6.90 -9.51
CA LEU A 225 -7.86 -6.69 -8.73
C LEU A 225 -8.06 -5.20 -8.49
N PHE A 226 -9.28 -4.71 -8.70
CA PHE A 226 -9.63 -3.31 -8.48
C PHE A 226 -11.08 -3.19 -8.03
N PRO A 227 -11.34 -2.64 -6.83
CA PRO A 227 -12.71 -2.34 -6.40
C PRO A 227 -13.39 -1.32 -7.31
N ASP A 228 -14.58 -1.65 -7.79
CA ASP A 228 -15.44 -0.76 -8.57
C ASP A 228 -16.46 -0.10 -7.64
N GLU A 229 -16.18 1.16 -7.32
CA GLU A 229 -16.96 1.99 -6.39
C GLU A 229 -18.45 2.00 -6.74
N LYS A 230 -18.79 2.16 -8.03
CA LYS A 230 -20.18 2.31 -8.46
C LYS A 230 -21.01 1.04 -8.30
N SER A 231 -20.40 -0.13 -8.52
CA SER A 231 -21.11 -1.40 -8.45
C SER A 231 -20.98 -2.09 -7.10
N GLY A 232 -20.10 -1.60 -6.22
CA GLY A 232 -19.74 -2.32 -4.99
C GLY A 232 -19.13 -3.69 -5.28
N SER A 233 -18.52 -3.88 -6.46
CA SER A 233 -17.96 -5.18 -6.87
C SER A 233 -16.44 -5.11 -7.00
N LEU A 234 -15.79 -6.26 -6.97
CA LEU A 234 -14.36 -6.36 -7.27
C LEU A 234 -14.18 -6.73 -8.74
N CYS A 235 -13.66 -5.78 -9.52
CA CYS A 235 -13.18 -6.07 -10.85
C CYS A 235 -11.92 -6.92 -10.78
N SER A 236 -11.84 -7.91 -11.66
CA SER A 236 -10.66 -8.75 -11.81
C SER A 236 -10.34 -8.94 -13.29
N TRP A 237 -9.06 -8.89 -13.62
CA TRP A 237 -8.55 -9.14 -14.97
C TRP A 237 -7.37 -10.10 -14.90
N ASP A 238 -7.18 -10.90 -15.95
CA ASP A 238 -5.91 -11.57 -16.18
C ASP A 238 -4.81 -10.51 -16.42
N ALA A 239 -3.74 -10.59 -15.64
CA ALA A 239 -2.68 -9.59 -15.62
C ALA A 239 -1.83 -9.55 -16.91
N ARG A 240 -1.90 -10.57 -17.77
CA ARG A 240 -1.05 -10.64 -18.97
C ARG A 240 -1.75 -10.18 -20.23
N ASN A 241 -3.09 -10.20 -20.26
CA ASN A 241 -3.84 -9.89 -21.47
C ASN A 241 -5.06 -8.97 -21.24
N SER A 242 -5.33 -8.53 -20.01
CA SER A 242 -6.48 -7.70 -19.63
C SER A 242 -7.86 -8.34 -19.81
N ASP A 243 -7.94 -9.66 -19.96
CA ASP A 243 -9.22 -10.36 -20.03
C ASP A 243 -9.97 -10.22 -18.70
N ARG A 244 -11.15 -9.59 -18.75
CA ARG A 244 -12.00 -9.42 -17.58
C ARG A 244 -12.51 -10.78 -17.10
N LYS A 245 -12.32 -11.08 -15.82
CA LYS A 245 -12.86 -12.27 -15.15
C LYS A 245 -14.14 -11.90 -14.40
N ARG A 246 -14.84 -12.93 -13.88
CA ARG A 246 -16.14 -12.77 -13.23
C ARG A 246 -16.04 -11.78 -12.06
N LEU A 247 -16.97 -10.81 -12.02
CA LEU A 247 -17.10 -9.87 -10.90
C LEU A 247 -17.45 -10.63 -9.62
N LEU A 248 -16.69 -10.35 -8.57
CA LEU A 248 -17.03 -10.82 -7.22
C LEU A 248 -17.82 -9.69 -6.55
N ALA A 249 -19.07 -9.97 -6.17
CA ALA A 249 -19.84 -9.02 -5.38
C ALA A 249 -19.16 -8.87 -4.01
N LEU A 250 -18.76 -7.66 -3.65
CA LEU A 250 -18.37 -7.35 -2.28
C LEU A 250 -19.70 -7.11 -1.58
N GLY A 251 -20.04 -7.86 -0.53
CA GLY A 251 -21.33 -7.76 0.16
C GLY A 251 -21.57 -6.43 0.89
N ASN A 252 -20.88 -5.37 0.50
CA ASN A 252 -20.91 -4.05 1.07
C ASN A 252 -21.71 -3.14 0.14
N SER A 253 -22.99 -2.97 0.44
CA SER A 253 -23.69 -1.76 0.03
C SER A 253 -23.08 -0.60 0.80
N LEU A 254 -22.16 0.14 0.18
CA LEU A 254 -21.66 1.40 0.75
C LEU A 254 -22.76 2.46 0.61
N PHE A 255 -23.66 2.51 1.59
CA PHE A 255 -24.54 3.64 1.90
C PHE A 255 -24.83 3.66 3.40
#